data_AF-W4FFS1-F1
#
_entry.id   AF-W4FFS1-F1
#
_cell.length_a   1.000
_cell.length_b   1.000
_cell.length_c   1.000
_cell.angle_alpha   90.00
_cell.angle_beta   90.00
_cell.angle_gamma   90.00
#
_symmetry.space_group_name_H-M   'P 1'
#
loop_
_entity.id
_entity.type
_entity.pdbx_description
1 polymer ?
#
loop_
_entity_poly.entity_id
_entity_poly.type
_entity_poly.pdbx_seq_one_letter_code
_entity_poly.pdbx_strand_id
1 'polypeptide(L)'
;MVNGVKKYTTQKLHVGKNNEGYWTCEHMIKQGQEEVVAAFNEMHPGAKGYFTFDQSTNQAAFAPDALRASNMSLKPGGAQALLRPGRLLGGTTQSMVFEENHTRSGEAKGDVRMCCARHCMASQEDFRAQLSLLEETIIRADAKRYARRHCDYSFEGLTTCVPQSLDSSFEYDYELTRFAHTKYKSTDESQS
;
A
#
# COMPACT_ATOMS: atom_id res chain seq x y z
N MET A 1 -6.66 -26.46 16.61
CA MET A 1 -5.34 -26.80 17.19
C MET A 1 -5.07 -28.26 16.91
N VAL A 2 -4.26 -28.56 15.91
CA VAL A 2 -3.79 -29.94 15.65
C VAL A 2 -2.38 -30.02 16.24
N ASN A 3 -2.24 -30.77 17.33
CA ASN A 3 -0.98 -31.24 17.95
C ASN A 3 0.01 -30.25 18.60
N GLY A 4 -0.32 -29.00 18.89
CA GLY A 4 0.48 -28.16 19.81
C GLY A 4 1.93 -27.84 19.38
N VAL A 5 2.33 -28.20 18.16
CA VAL A 5 3.63 -27.87 17.58
C VAL A 5 3.54 -26.46 16.99
N LYS A 6 4.28 -25.51 17.55
CA LYS A 6 4.42 -24.17 16.97
C LYS A 6 5.29 -24.27 15.71
N LYS A 7 4.70 -24.00 14.55
CA LYS A 7 5.42 -23.89 13.27
C LYS A 7 5.90 -22.45 13.13
N TYR A 8 7.21 -22.26 13.10
CA TYR A 8 7.81 -20.97 12.83
C TYR A 8 8.28 -20.94 11.38
N THR A 9 8.00 -19.84 10.71
CA THR A 9 8.70 -19.46 9.49
C THR A 9 9.74 -18.41 9.84
N THR A 10 10.93 -18.50 9.25
CA THR A 10 12.02 -17.56 9.54
C THR A 10 12.80 -17.29 8.26
N GLN A 11 12.83 -16.02 7.86
CA GLN A 11 13.68 -15.54 6.80
C GLN A 11 14.89 -14.83 7.40
N LYS A 12 16.10 -15.23 6.97
CA LYS A 12 17.33 -14.55 7.35
C LYS A 12 17.74 -13.60 6.24
N LEU A 13 17.88 -12.32 6.58
CA LEU A 13 18.40 -11.30 5.69
C LEU A 13 19.85 -11.01 6.05
N HIS A 14 20.71 -10.89 5.04
CA HIS A 14 22.12 -10.60 5.20
C HIS A 14 22.40 -9.17 4.79
N VAL A 15 22.93 -8.36 5.71
CA VAL A 15 23.25 -6.95 5.46
C VAL A 15 24.34 -6.85 4.38
N GLY A 16 24.09 -6.02 3.37
CA GLY A 16 25.01 -5.74 2.27
C GLY A 16 25.16 -4.25 1.99
N LYS A 17 25.60 -3.89 0.78
CA LYS A 17 25.74 -2.48 0.37
C LYS A 17 24.40 -1.94 -0.13
N ASN A 18 24.21 -0.61 -0.12
CA ASN A 18 23.04 0.04 -0.75
C ASN A 18 21.66 -0.48 -0.29
N ASN A 19 21.47 -0.67 1.02
CA ASN A 19 20.25 -1.24 1.63
C ASN A 19 19.99 -2.73 1.32
N GLU A 20 20.96 -3.46 0.76
CA GLU A 20 20.88 -4.92 0.68
C GLU A 20 20.70 -5.53 2.08
N GLY A 21 19.78 -6.49 2.18
CA GLY A 21 19.44 -7.15 3.43
C GLY A 21 18.48 -6.37 4.32
N TYR A 22 17.92 -5.26 3.86
CA TYR A 22 16.89 -4.53 4.59
C TYR A 22 15.54 -5.24 4.44
N TRP A 23 14.74 -5.24 5.50
CA TRP A 23 13.37 -5.72 5.47
C TRP A 23 12.46 -4.70 4.77
N THR A 24 11.99 -5.04 3.56
CA THR A 24 11.17 -4.15 2.72
C THR A 24 9.68 -4.50 2.80
N CYS A 25 8.81 -3.62 2.26
CA CYS A 25 7.39 -3.90 2.13
C CYS A 25 7.10 -5.16 1.28
N GLU A 26 7.91 -5.45 0.27
CA GLU A 26 7.77 -6.66 -0.55
C GLU A 26 8.00 -7.94 0.28
N HIS A 27 9.02 -7.94 1.14
CA HIS A 27 9.28 -9.07 2.04
C HIS A 27 8.10 -9.31 3.00
N MET A 28 7.53 -8.23 3.53
CA MET A 28 6.35 -8.29 4.39
C MET A 28 5.12 -8.83 3.66
N ILE A 29 4.88 -8.37 2.43
CA ILE A 29 3.76 -8.85 1.60
C ILE A 29 3.92 -10.34 1.32
N LYS A 30 5.12 -10.75 0.89
CA LYS A 30 5.44 -12.14 0.59
C LYS A 30 5.24 -13.05 1.80
N GLN A 31 5.79 -12.67 2.95
CA GLN A 31 5.62 -13.42 4.19
C GLN A 31 4.14 -13.51 4.60
N GLY A 32 3.41 -12.41 4.50
CA GLY A 32 1.98 -12.37 4.82
C GLY A 32 1.16 -13.32 3.95
N GLN A 33 1.33 -13.23 2.63
CA GLN A 33 0.53 -14.01 1.67
C GLN A 33 0.95 -15.47 1.56
N GLU A 34 2.25 -15.75 1.50
CA GLU A 34 2.74 -17.09 1.19
C GLU A 34 2.92 -17.95 2.43
N GLU A 35 3.28 -17.36 3.57
CA GLU A 35 3.62 -18.13 4.78
C GLU A 35 2.53 -18.03 5.84
N VAL A 36 2.13 -16.81 6.21
CA VAL A 36 1.18 -16.58 7.30
C VAL A 36 -0.23 -17.04 6.93
N VAL A 37 -0.75 -16.63 5.78
CA VAL A 37 -2.08 -17.04 5.31
C VAL A 37 -2.14 -18.55 5.06
N ALA A 38 -1.09 -19.12 4.45
CA ALA A 38 -1.01 -20.56 4.22
C ALA A 38 -1.04 -21.36 5.53
N ALA A 39 -0.21 -20.98 6.52
CA ALA A 39 -0.19 -21.62 7.83
C ALA A 39 -1.53 -21.45 8.57
N PHE A 40 -2.16 -20.27 8.48
CA PHE A 40 -3.46 -20.03 9.08
C PHE A 40 -4.54 -20.95 8.49
N ASN A 41 -4.63 -21.05 7.17
CA ASN A 41 -5.60 -21.90 6.49
C ASN A 41 -5.41 -23.39 6.82
N GLU A 42 -4.16 -23.84 6.98
CA GLU A 42 -3.82 -25.21 7.41
C GLU A 42 -4.27 -25.47 8.86
N MET A 43 -3.96 -24.56 9.79
CA MET A 43 -4.22 -24.74 11.22
C MET A 43 -5.68 -24.48 11.61
N HIS A 44 -6.39 -23.67 10.83
CA HIS A 44 -7.75 -23.20 11.10
C HIS A 44 -8.63 -23.24 9.85
N PRO A 45 -8.94 -24.43 9.29
CA PRO A 45 -9.78 -24.56 8.11
C PRO A 45 -11.15 -23.90 8.29
N GLY A 46 -11.54 -23.03 7.34
CA GLY A 46 -12.83 -22.34 7.33
C GLY A 46 -12.96 -21.17 8.33
N ALA A 47 -11.92 -20.89 9.12
CA ALA A 47 -11.92 -19.73 10.01
C ALA A 47 -11.57 -18.44 9.25
N LYS A 48 -12.00 -17.30 9.79
CA LYS A 48 -11.57 -15.97 9.33
C LYS A 48 -10.46 -15.45 10.24
N GLY A 49 -9.31 -15.13 9.65
CA GLY A 49 -8.14 -14.62 10.37
C GLY A 49 -8.10 -13.09 10.37
N TYR A 50 -7.87 -12.50 11.54
CA TYR A 50 -7.62 -11.07 11.68
C TYR A 50 -6.15 -10.85 12.01
N PHE A 51 -5.42 -10.18 11.11
CA PHE A 51 -4.01 -9.86 11.28
C PHE A 51 -3.85 -8.36 11.52
N THR A 52 -3.14 -8.02 12.59
CA THR A 52 -2.77 -6.63 12.88
C THR A 52 -1.28 -6.47 12.70
N PHE A 53 -0.88 -5.36 12.09
CA PHE A 53 0.51 -5.01 11.86
C PHE A 53 0.81 -3.69 12.56
N ASP A 54 2.03 -3.56 13.08
CA ASP A 54 2.52 -2.28 13.58
C ASP A 54 2.64 -1.28 12.41
N GLN A 55 2.47 0.00 12.69
CA GLN A 55 2.55 1.09 11.70
C GLN A 55 4.02 1.36 11.29
N SER A 56 4.73 0.32 10.88
CA SER A 56 6.09 0.43 10.37
C SER A 56 6.11 1.26 9.08
N THR A 57 7.26 1.88 8.78
CA THR A 57 7.45 2.68 7.56
C THR A 57 7.20 1.90 6.29
N ASN A 58 7.27 0.56 6.35
CA ASN A 58 6.92 -0.33 5.24
C ASN A 58 5.46 -0.18 4.81
N GLN A 59 4.53 0.20 5.70
CA GLN A 59 3.15 0.48 5.33
C GLN A 59 2.98 1.70 4.42
N ALA A 60 3.96 2.62 4.41
CA ALA A 60 3.93 3.84 3.60
C ALA A 60 4.81 3.74 2.34
N ALA A 61 5.39 2.56 2.07
CA ALA A 61 6.17 2.32 0.86
C ALA A 61 5.23 2.21 -0.35
N PHE A 62 5.54 2.95 -1.41
CA PHE A 62 4.82 2.87 -2.69
C PHE A 62 5.58 1.97 -3.65
N ALA A 63 4.87 1.47 -4.67
CA ALA A 63 5.52 0.77 -5.77
C ALA A 63 6.58 1.67 -6.45
N PRO A 64 7.66 1.10 -7.00
CA PRO A 64 8.72 1.86 -7.65
C PRO A 64 8.23 2.75 -8.80
N ASP A 65 7.18 2.31 -9.49
CA ASP A 65 6.56 2.96 -10.63
C ASP A 65 5.34 3.84 -10.25
N ALA A 66 4.99 3.96 -8.98
CA ALA A 66 3.80 4.72 -8.56
C ALA A 66 3.89 6.20 -8.96
N LEU A 67 2.76 6.81 -9.34
CA LEU A 67 2.67 8.23 -9.73
C LEU A 67 2.97 9.15 -8.55
N ARG A 68 4.25 9.43 -8.32
CA ARG A 68 4.73 10.27 -7.22
C ARG A 68 5.61 11.37 -7.76
N ALA A 69 5.19 12.62 -7.58
CA ALA A 69 5.96 13.78 -8.03
C ALA A 69 7.35 13.86 -7.38
N SER A 70 7.53 13.27 -6.19
CA SER A 70 8.85 13.15 -5.53
C SER A 70 9.83 12.29 -6.32
N ASN A 71 9.33 11.34 -7.12
CA ASN A 71 10.12 10.42 -7.94
C ASN A 71 10.45 11.01 -9.33
N MET A 72 9.92 12.21 -9.65
CA MET A 72 10.21 12.94 -10.88
C MET A 72 11.38 13.91 -10.69
N SER A 73 12.24 14.07 -11.68
CA SER A 73 13.41 14.96 -11.60
C SER A 73 13.01 16.45 -11.58
N LEU A 74 13.71 17.28 -10.80
CA LEU A 74 13.51 18.75 -10.80
C LEU A 74 14.30 19.46 -11.91
N LYS A 75 15.38 18.84 -12.34
CA LYS A 75 16.30 19.38 -13.34
C LYS A 75 16.37 18.38 -14.49
N PRO A 76 16.58 18.86 -15.72
CA PRO A 76 16.86 17.96 -16.84
C PRO A 76 18.11 17.12 -16.54
N GLY A 77 18.04 15.84 -16.87
CA GLY A 77 19.13 14.88 -16.71
C GLY A 77 19.16 14.14 -15.37
N GLY A 78 20.01 13.12 -15.29
CA GLY A 78 20.05 12.17 -14.19
C GLY A 78 19.03 11.03 -14.34
N ALA A 79 19.13 10.02 -13.47
CA ALA A 79 18.19 8.91 -13.45
C ALA A 79 16.83 9.37 -12.90
N GLN A 80 15.77 9.25 -13.69
CA GLN A 80 14.39 9.47 -13.29
C GLN A 80 13.64 8.14 -13.19
N ALA A 81 12.72 8.03 -12.23
CA ALA A 81 11.87 6.85 -12.12
C ALA A 81 10.96 6.70 -13.35
N LEU A 82 10.82 5.46 -13.83
CA LEU A 82 9.83 5.10 -14.84
C LEU A 82 8.49 4.93 -14.13
N LEU A 83 7.59 5.90 -14.31
CA LEU A 83 6.29 5.88 -13.66
C LEU A 83 5.26 5.16 -14.52
N ARG A 84 4.28 4.53 -13.88
CA ARG A 84 3.10 3.94 -14.54
C ARG A 84 2.28 5.03 -15.26
N PRO A 85 1.40 4.65 -16.20
CA PRO A 85 0.55 5.63 -16.89
C PRO A 85 -0.36 6.39 -15.92
N GLY A 86 -0.46 7.71 -16.13
CA GLY A 86 -1.41 8.60 -15.47
C GLY A 86 -2.71 8.71 -16.24
N ARG A 87 -3.60 9.61 -15.78
CA ARG A 87 -4.91 9.86 -16.37
C ARG A 87 -5.16 11.36 -16.50
N LEU A 88 -5.50 11.81 -17.71
CA LEU A 88 -5.86 13.20 -17.99
C LEU A 88 -7.28 13.51 -17.50
N LEU A 89 -7.60 14.82 -17.36
CA LEU A 89 -8.98 15.28 -17.26
C LEU A 89 -9.76 14.78 -18.48
N GLY A 90 -10.75 13.92 -18.26
CA GLY A 90 -11.50 13.22 -19.31
C GLY A 90 -11.24 11.71 -19.35
N GLY A 91 -10.36 11.20 -18.49
CA GLY A 91 -10.17 9.76 -18.31
C GLY A 91 -9.20 9.12 -19.29
N THR A 92 -8.67 9.86 -20.26
CA THR A 92 -7.67 9.34 -21.20
C THR A 92 -6.37 9.01 -20.49
N THR A 93 -5.87 7.80 -20.72
CA THR A 93 -4.56 7.36 -20.20
C THR A 93 -3.44 8.19 -20.82
N GLN A 94 -2.53 8.66 -19.98
CA GLN A 94 -1.31 9.36 -20.39
C GLN A 94 -0.10 8.52 -19.98
N SER A 95 0.61 7.99 -20.98
CA SER A 95 1.87 7.29 -20.74
C SER A 95 2.93 8.26 -20.21
N MET A 96 3.60 7.84 -19.13
CA MET A 96 4.69 8.57 -18.46
C MET A 96 6.07 8.13 -18.94
N VAL A 97 6.14 7.26 -19.95
CA VAL A 97 7.37 6.76 -20.58
C VAL A 97 7.24 6.96 -22.10
N PHE A 98 8.33 7.26 -22.79
CA PHE A 98 8.30 7.36 -24.25
C PHE A 98 8.06 6.00 -24.91
N GLU A 99 7.14 6.00 -25.88
CA GLU A 99 6.73 4.80 -26.62
C GLU A 99 7.86 4.30 -27.53
N GLU A 100 7.74 3.05 -27.99
CA GLU A 100 8.74 2.40 -28.85
C GLU A 100 9.06 3.15 -30.14
N ASN A 101 8.09 3.90 -30.68
CA ASN A 101 8.24 4.67 -31.91
C ASN A 101 8.90 6.05 -31.69
N HIS A 102 9.35 6.38 -30.48
CA HIS A 102 9.97 7.66 -30.16
C HIS A 102 11.50 7.55 -30.07
N THR A 103 12.21 8.61 -30.44
CA THR A 103 13.69 8.68 -30.39
C THR A 103 14.28 8.47 -28.99
N ARG A 104 13.46 8.70 -27.96
CA ARG A 104 13.79 8.54 -26.53
C ARG A 104 13.05 7.36 -25.89
N SER A 105 12.67 6.35 -26.68
CA SER A 105 11.92 5.17 -26.23
C SER A 105 12.48 4.60 -24.91
N GLY A 106 11.59 4.28 -23.97
CA GLY A 106 11.95 3.75 -22.66
C GLY A 106 12.42 4.80 -21.64
N GLU A 107 12.66 6.04 -22.05
CA GLU A 107 12.96 7.13 -21.10
C GLU A 107 11.68 7.68 -20.46
N ALA A 108 11.80 8.16 -19.22
CA ALA A 108 10.71 8.84 -18.53
C ALA A 108 10.30 10.13 -19.26
N LYS A 109 8.99 10.39 -19.30
CA LYS A 109 8.40 11.66 -19.72
C LYS A 109 8.26 12.59 -18.52
N GLY A 110 8.61 13.85 -18.72
CA GLY A 110 8.32 14.93 -17.80
C GLY A 110 9.46 15.24 -16.84
N ASP A 111 10.18 16.33 -17.12
CA ASP A 111 11.08 16.99 -16.17
C ASP A 111 10.34 18.12 -15.48
N VAL A 112 10.33 18.11 -14.15
CA VAL A 112 9.59 19.09 -13.35
C VAL A 112 10.47 20.29 -13.07
N ARG A 113 10.50 21.28 -13.97
CA ARG A 113 11.47 22.40 -13.93
C ARG A 113 11.42 23.28 -12.67
N MET A 114 10.36 23.21 -11.85
CA MET A 114 10.16 24.04 -10.66
C MET A 114 9.52 23.24 -9.52
N CYS A 115 9.83 23.56 -8.26
CA CYS A 115 9.21 22.90 -7.10
C CYS A 115 7.67 23.04 -7.10
N CYS A 116 7.15 24.17 -7.57
CA CYS A 116 5.71 24.39 -7.72
C CYS A 116 5.07 23.41 -8.71
N ALA A 117 5.78 23.02 -9.76
CA ALA A 117 5.27 22.03 -10.70
C ALA A 117 5.21 20.62 -10.07
N ARG A 118 6.08 20.29 -9.10
CA ARG A 118 5.93 19.04 -8.33
C ARG A 118 4.67 19.09 -7.46
N HIS A 119 4.37 20.23 -6.86
CA HIS A 119 3.12 20.40 -6.11
C HIS A 119 1.88 20.31 -7.03
N CYS A 120 1.94 20.88 -8.24
CA CYS A 120 0.87 20.74 -9.23
C CYS A 120 0.66 19.26 -9.61
N MET A 121 1.74 18.54 -9.94
CA MET A 121 1.67 17.11 -10.25
C MET A 121 1.14 16.31 -9.05
N ALA A 122 1.68 16.53 -7.85
CA ALA A 122 1.23 15.86 -6.62
C ALA A 122 -0.23 16.18 -6.24
N SER A 123 -0.80 17.25 -6.80
CA SER A 123 -2.20 17.63 -6.58
C SER A 123 -3.15 16.97 -7.58
N GLN A 124 -2.64 16.38 -8.66
CA GLN A 124 -3.45 15.64 -9.62
C GLN A 124 -4.12 14.44 -8.95
N GLU A 125 -5.32 14.11 -9.39
CA GLU A 125 -6.17 13.09 -8.78
C GLU A 125 -5.50 11.72 -8.78
N ASP A 126 -4.94 11.31 -9.91
CA ASP A 126 -4.24 10.03 -10.10
C ASP A 126 -2.93 9.92 -9.30
N PHE A 127 -2.23 11.04 -9.08
CA PHE A 127 -1.09 11.12 -8.16
C PHE A 127 -1.53 11.03 -6.68
N ARG A 128 -2.63 11.69 -6.31
CA ARG A 128 -3.17 11.65 -4.95
C ARG A 128 -3.84 10.32 -4.61
N ALA A 129 -4.36 9.64 -5.60
CA ALA A 129 -5.05 8.36 -5.49
C ALA A 129 -4.10 7.16 -5.40
N GLN A 130 -2.79 7.36 -5.58
CA GLN A 130 -1.83 6.27 -5.40
C GLN A 130 -1.93 5.71 -3.98
N LEU A 131 -1.84 4.39 -3.89
CA LEU A 131 -1.89 3.64 -2.64
C LEU A 131 -0.50 3.10 -2.31
N SER A 132 -0.24 2.81 -1.04
CA SER A 132 0.99 2.11 -0.69
C SER A 132 0.96 0.69 -1.27
N LEU A 133 2.14 0.09 -1.47
CA LEU A 133 2.25 -1.25 -2.04
C LEU A 133 1.48 -2.30 -1.21
N LEU A 134 1.43 -2.12 0.10
CA LEU A 134 0.65 -2.95 1.02
C LEU A 134 -0.86 -2.78 0.81
N GLU A 135 -1.32 -1.56 0.59
CA GLU A 135 -2.72 -1.24 0.27
C GLU A 135 -3.11 -1.70 -1.14
N GLU A 136 -2.19 -1.69 -2.10
CA GLU A 136 -2.48 -2.27 -3.42
C GLU A 136 -2.61 -3.80 -3.35
N THR A 137 -1.81 -4.46 -2.51
CA THR A 137 -1.60 -5.91 -2.59
C THR A 137 -2.37 -6.73 -1.55
N ILE A 138 -2.49 -6.24 -0.31
CA ILE A 138 -3.07 -7.00 0.81
C ILE A 138 -4.36 -6.38 1.29
N ILE A 139 -4.36 -5.06 1.47
CA ILE A 139 -5.52 -4.37 2.04
C ILE A 139 -6.31 -3.76 0.89
N ARG A 140 -7.40 -4.39 0.43
CA ARG A 140 -8.30 -3.74 -0.53
C ARG A 140 -8.63 -2.34 0.00
N ALA A 141 -8.20 -1.29 -0.69
CA ALA A 141 -8.22 0.07 -0.14
C ALA A 141 -9.62 0.50 0.30
N ASP A 142 -10.64 0.00 -0.38
CA ASP A 142 -12.05 0.18 -0.06
C ASP A 142 -12.41 -0.45 1.29
N ALA A 143 -11.92 -1.65 1.58
CA ALA A 143 -12.14 -2.32 2.86
C ALA A 143 -11.54 -1.50 4.01
N LYS A 144 -10.33 -0.94 3.81
CA LYS A 144 -9.69 -0.04 4.78
C LYS A 144 -10.50 1.25 5.01
N ARG A 145 -10.97 1.87 3.92
CA ARG A 145 -11.75 3.12 3.97
C ARG A 145 -13.10 2.90 4.64
N TYR A 146 -13.77 1.79 4.34
CA TYR A 146 -15.02 1.40 4.96
C TYR A 146 -14.84 1.15 6.46
N ALA A 147 -13.86 0.33 6.84
CA ALA A 147 -13.56 0.09 8.26
C ALA A 147 -13.26 1.38 9.02
N ARG A 148 -12.57 2.35 8.42
CA ARG A 148 -12.33 3.66 9.07
C ARG A 148 -13.58 4.48 9.37
N ARG A 149 -14.63 4.34 8.57
CA ARG A 149 -15.87 5.12 8.70
C ARG A 149 -16.93 4.42 9.54
N HIS A 150 -16.89 3.09 9.55
CA HIS A 150 -17.97 2.26 10.05
C HIS A 150 -17.56 1.33 11.20
N CYS A 151 -16.26 1.26 11.54
CA CYS A 151 -15.75 0.46 12.64
C CYS A 151 -15.30 1.36 13.80
N ASP A 152 -15.70 0.99 15.01
CA ASP A 152 -15.20 1.56 16.26
C ASP A 152 -13.86 0.94 16.70
N TYR A 153 -13.34 -0.02 15.93
CA TYR A 153 -12.14 -0.80 16.19
C TYR A 153 -12.17 -1.65 17.47
N SER A 154 -13.36 -1.90 18.03
CA SER A 154 -13.55 -2.99 19.00
C SER A 154 -13.43 -4.35 18.30
N PHE A 155 -13.17 -5.43 19.04
CA PHE A 155 -13.15 -6.77 18.45
C PHE A 155 -14.49 -7.12 17.78
N GLU A 156 -15.60 -6.83 18.44
CA GLU A 156 -16.96 -7.04 17.90
C GLU A 156 -17.21 -6.19 16.65
N GLY A 157 -16.83 -4.91 16.70
CA GLY A 157 -16.89 -3.99 15.57
C GLY A 157 -16.08 -4.48 14.38
N LEU A 158 -14.87 -5.00 14.61
CA LEU A 158 -14.03 -5.59 13.56
C LEU A 158 -14.67 -6.85 12.96
N THR A 159 -15.23 -7.73 13.80
CA THR A 159 -15.87 -8.97 13.32
C THR A 159 -17.09 -8.72 12.44
N THR A 160 -17.80 -7.61 12.67
CA THR A 160 -18.97 -7.21 11.87
C THR A 160 -18.57 -6.42 10.64
N CYS A 161 -17.67 -5.44 10.80
CA CYS A 161 -17.35 -4.47 9.75
C CYS A 161 -16.48 -5.07 8.64
N VAL A 162 -15.52 -5.95 8.97
CA VAL A 162 -14.58 -6.48 7.97
C VAL A 162 -15.27 -7.31 6.88
N PRO A 163 -16.17 -8.27 7.18
CA PRO A 163 -16.93 -8.96 6.15
C PRO A 163 -17.71 -7.99 5.23
N GLN A 164 -18.41 -7.02 5.81
CA GLN A 164 -19.16 -6.01 5.05
C GLN A 164 -18.25 -5.17 4.14
N SER A 165 -17.06 -4.82 4.63
CA SER A 165 -16.06 -4.04 3.91
C SER A 165 -15.43 -4.80 2.72
N LEU A 166 -15.43 -6.14 2.79
CA LEU A 166 -14.93 -7.02 1.74
C LEU A 166 -16.02 -7.34 0.71
N ASP A 167 -17.27 -7.41 1.14
CA ASP A 167 -18.45 -7.66 0.30
C ASP A 167 -18.97 -6.40 -0.41
N SER A 168 -18.63 -5.20 0.07
CA SER A 168 -18.96 -3.93 -0.58
C SER A 168 -18.21 -3.78 -1.90
N SER A 169 -18.78 -4.38 -2.93
CA SER A 169 -18.44 -4.20 -4.33
C SER A 169 -19.11 -2.92 -4.80
N PHE A 170 -18.59 -1.74 -4.42
CA PHE A 170 -19.20 -0.47 -4.81
C PHE A 170 -18.24 0.50 -5.48
N GLU A 171 -18.72 0.88 -6.65
CA GLU A 171 -18.27 1.84 -7.66
C GLU A 171 -17.97 3.23 -7.07
N TYR A 172 -16.99 3.89 -7.69
CA TYR A 172 -16.31 5.17 -7.39
C TYR A 172 -17.06 6.27 -6.61
N ASP A 173 -16.33 7.00 -5.75
CA ASP A 173 -16.32 8.48 -5.76
C ASP A 173 -15.08 9.06 -5.01
N TYR A 174 -14.25 9.80 -5.76
CA TYR A 174 -12.99 10.43 -5.33
C TYR A 174 -13.23 11.81 -4.73
N GLU A 175 -13.80 11.86 -3.53
CA GLU A 175 -13.78 13.06 -2.69
C GLU A 175 -13.07 12.71 -1.37
N LEU A 176 -11.81 13.15 -1.27
CA LEU A 176 -10.85 12.77 -0.25
C LEU A 176 -10.52 13.98 0.64
N THR A 177 -11.44 14.29 1.57
CA THR A 177 -11.13 15.14 2.72
C THR A 177 -10.33 14.33 3.74
N ARG A 178 -9.16 14.90 4.03
CA ARG A 178 -8.16 14.60 5.06
C ARG A 178 -8.76 14.25 6.44
N PHE A 179 -7.91 13.71 7.34
CA PHE A 179 -8.09 13.47 8.80
C PHE A 179 -8.53 12.04 9.19
N ALA A 180 -8.04 11.41 10.26
CA ALA A 180 -6.97 11.68 11.23
C ALA A 180 -6.44 10.33 11.75
N HIS A 181 -5.20 10.31 12.25
CA HIS A 181 -4.63 9.18 12.99
C HIS A 181 -5.29 9.08 14.37
N THR A 182 -5.97 7.97 14.66
CA THR A 182 -6.41 7.67 16.04
C THR A 182 -5.59 6.51 16.58
N LYS A 183 -4.91 6.76 17.71
CA LYS A 183 -4.15 5.73 18.44
C LYS A 183 -5.11 4.74 19.11
N TYR A 184 -4.76 3.46 19.05
CA TYR A 184 -5.38 2.39 19.83
C TYR A 184 -5.26 2.72 21.33
N LYS A 185 -6.37 2.68 22.06
CA LYS A 185 -6.38 2.70 23.53
C LYS A 185 -6.61 1.27 24.00
N SER A 186 -5.56 0.65 24.54
CA SER A 186 -5.70 -0.59 25.30
C SER A 186 -6.31 -0.24 26.65
N THR A 187 -7.53 -0.67 26.92
CA THR A 187 -8.08 -0.69 28.28
C THR A 187 -7.84 -2.08 28.86
N ASP A 188 -6.67 -2.28 29.47
CA ASP A 188 -6.49 -3.38 30.42
C ASP A 188 -6.71 -2.81 31.82
N GLU A 189 -7.91 -3.05 32.36
CA GLU A 189 -8.12 -3.14 33.80
C GLU A 189 -8.50 -4.59 34.11
N SER A 190 -7.54 -5.37 34.58
CA SER A 190 -7.81 -6.48 35.49
C SER A 190 -7.07 -6.19 36.79
N GLN A 191 -7.85 -5.74 37.77
CA GLN A 191 -7.41 -5.58 39.15
C GLN A 191 -7.09 -6.95 39.75
N SER A 192 -6.13 -6.92 40.67
CA SER A 192 -5.61 -7.98 41.54
C SER A 192 -6.63 -8.94 42.12
#